data_AF-A0A6N0LE46-F1
#
_entry.id   AF-A0A6N0LE46-F1
#
_cell.length_a   1.000
_cell.length_b   1.000
_cell.length_c   1.000
_cell.angle_alpha   90.00
_cell.angle_beta   90.00
_cell.angle_gamma   90.00
#
_symmetry.space_group_name_H-M   'P 1'
#
loop_
_entity.id
_entity.type
_entity.pdbx_description
1 polymer ?
#
loop_
_entity_poly.entity_id
_entity_poly.type
_entity_poly.pdbx_seq_one_letter_code
_entity_poly.pdbx_strand_id
1 'polypeptide(L)'
;MTTRIPPLPNLNSKPKNETLALIHGIYAGLLVFTTIVFGYLEYQQSTISVMSLGFILLLLALMIYLNIQASLKVKQGNRGGRTLSRIMAILMLLSFPVGTVLGVIALWKASARQWQQ
;
A
#
# COMPACT_ATOMS: atom_id res chain seq x y z
N MET A 1 -52.72 -11.13 25.72
CA MET A 1 -51.27 -11.39 25.89
C MET A 1 -50.55 -10.98 24.61
N THR A 2 -49.90 -9.82 24.59
CA THR A 2 -49.13 -9.35 23.42
C THR A 2 -47.78 -10.04 23.39
N THR A 3 -47.58 -10.93 22.44
CA THR A 3 -46.31 -11.60 22.17
C THR A 3 -45.28 -10.57 21.69
N ARG A 4 -44.37 -10.15 22.58
CA ARG A 4 -43.18 -9.37 22.19
C ARG A 4 -42.24 -10.28 21.41
N ILE A 5 -42.32 -10.21 20.09
CA ILE A 5 -41.32 -10.83 19.22
C ILE A 5 -40.02 -10.03 19.38
N PRO A 6 -38.88 -10.65 19.76
CA PRO A 6 -37.62 -9.95 19.85
C PRO A 6 -37.20 -9.46 18.44
N PRO A 7 -36.61 -8.25 18.32
CA PRO A 7 -36.14 -7.76 17.04
C PRO A 7 -35.08 -8.72 16.47
N LEU A 8 -35.20 -9.03 15.18
CA LEU A 8 -34.23 -9.86 14.46
C LEU A 8 -32.81 -9.29 14.64
N PRO A 9 -31.79 -10.14 14.86
CA PRO A 9 -30.40 -9.70 14.86
C PRO A 9 -30.12 -8.99 13.54
N ASN A 10 -29.60 -7.76 13.61
CA ASN A 10 -29.20 -7.01 12.43
C ASN A 10 -27.95 -7.67 11.83
N LEU A 11 -28.18 -8.68 10.98
CA LEU A 11 -27.15 -9.40 10.21
C LEU A 11 -26.59 -8.55 9.06
N ASN A 12 -27.01 -7.29 8.92
CA ASN A 12 -26.49 -6.40 7.90
C ASN A 12 -25.13 -5.83 8.36
N SER A 13 -24.12 -6.69 8.42
CA SER A 13 -22.71 -6.30 8.36
C SER A 13 -22.39 -5.81 6.94
N LYS A 14 -23.13 -4.81 6.46
CA LYS A 14 -22.88 -4.14 5.19
C LYS A 14 -21.40 -3.72 5.22
N PRO A 15 -20.56 -4.23 4.30
CA PRO A 15 -19.12 -3.99 4.35
C PRO A 15 -18.92 -2.47 4.24
N LYS A 16 -18.49 -1.88 5.36
CA LYS A 16 -18.77 -0.47 5.64
C LYS A 16 -17.88 0.51 4.87
N ASN A 17 -17.07 0.03 3.90
CA ASN A 17 -16.40 0.79 2.83
C ASN A 17 -15.57 -0.16 1.94
N GLU A 18 -16.21 -0.92 1.07
CA GLU A 18 -15.52 -1.87 0.16
C GLU A 18 -14.53 -1.17 -0.78
N THR A 19 -14.91 -0.02 -1.33
CA THR A 19 -14.07 0.76 -2.26
C THR A 19 -12.72 1.14 -1.64
N LEU A 20 -12.71 1.56 -0.38
CA LEU A 20 -11.49 1.98 0.31
C LEU A 20 -10.59 0.80 0.67
N ALA A 21 -11.18 -0.33 1.05
CA ALA A 21 -10.45 -1.57 1.26
C ALA A 21 -9.82 -2.10 -0.04
N LEU A 22 -10.53 -1.94 -1.17
CA LEU A 22 -10.07 -2.31 -2.50
C LEU A 22 -8.91 -1.42 -2.96
N ILE A 23 -8.96 -0.11 -2.71
CA ILE A 23 -7.84 0.82 -2.98
C ILE A 23 -6.58 0.42 -2.20
N HIS A 24 -6.69 0.17 -0.89
CA HIS A 24 -5.55 -0.30 -0.09
C HIS A 24 -5.00 -1.65 -0.56
N GLY A 25 -5.89 -2.55 -1.00
CA GLY A 25 -5.51 -3.84 -1.57
C GLY A 25 -4.73 -3.70 -2.89
N ILE A 26 -5.22 -2.89 -3.82
CA ILE A 26 -4.54 -2.61 -5.11
C ILE A 26 -3.16 -1.99 -4.84
N TYR A 27 -3.09 -1.01 -3.93
CA TYR A 27 -1.83 -0.34 -3.62
C TYR A 27 -0.81 -1.28 -2.98
N ALA A 28 -1.25 -2.14 -2.04
CA ALA A 28 -0.39 -3.19 -1.50
C ALA A 28 0.11 -4.15 -2.59
N GLY A 29 -0.76 -4.53 -3.54
CA GLY A 29 -0.38 -5.35 -4.69
C GLY A 29 0.67 -4.69 -5.58
N LEU A 30 0.53 -3.39 -5.88
CA LEU A 30 1.51 -2.62 -6.63
C LEU A 30 2.85 -2.53 -5.91
N LEU A 31 2.85 -2.32 -4.59
CA LEU A 31 4.08 -2.30 -3.79
C LEU A 31 4.79 -3.65 -3.80
N VAL A 32 4.05 -4.76 -3.71
CA VAL A 32 4.60 -6.11 -3.83
C VAL A 32 5.23 -6.30 -5.21
N PHE A 33 4.52 -5.95 -6.28
CA PHE A 33 5.03 -6.05 -7.65
C PHE A 33 6.32 -5.24 -7.83
N THR A 34 6.33 -4.00 -7.34
CA THR A 34 7.51 -3.11 -7.40
C THR A 34 8.69 -3.70 -6.63
N THR A 35 8.44 -4.29 -5.47
CA THR A 35 9.47 -4.94 -4.64
C THR A 35 10.11 -6.12 -5.38
N ILE A 36 9.31 -6.93 -6.08
CA ILE A 36 9.79 -8.06 -6.89
C ILE A 36 10.66 -7.56 -8.05
N VAL A 37 10.18 -6.57 -8.80
CA VAL A 37 10.93 -6.01 -9.95
C VAL A 37 12.24 -5.38 -9.47
N PHE A 38 12.21 -4.60 -8.39
CA PHE A 38 13.42 -4.02 -7.80
C PHE A 38 14.41 -5.09 -7.35
N GLY A 39 13.94 -6.11 -6.64
CA GLY A 39 14.80 -7.23 -6.21
C GLY A 39 15.41 -7.99 -7.39
N TYR A 40 14.66 -8.19 -8.48
CA TYR A 40 15.17 -8.84 -9.69
C TYR A 40 16.23 -7.99 -10.40
N LEU A 41 16.00 -6.68 -10.56
CA LEU A 41 16.95 -5.76 -11.19
C LEU A 41 18.24 -5.67 -10.36
N GLU A 42 18.12 -5.54 -9.05
CA GLU A 42 19.26 -5.45 -8.15
C GLU A 42 20.02 -6.78 -8.07
N TYR A 43 19.34 -7.94 -8.15
CA TYR A 43 20.00 -9.24 -8.28
C TYR A 43 20.87 -9.32 -9.56
N GLN A 44 20.40 -8.75 -10.67
CA GLN A 44 21.16 -8.71 -11.92
C GLN A 44 22.33 -7.71 -11.89
N GLN A 45 22.13 -6.54 -11.29
CA GLN A 45 23.10 -5.43 -11.37
C GLN A 45 24.09 -5.43 -10.19
N SER A 46 23.74 -6.01 -9.04
CA SER A 46 24.56 -6.08 -7.80
C SER A 46 25.23 -4.73 -7.46
N THR A 47 24.47 -3.65 -7.61
CA THR A 47 24.95 -2.27 -7.51
C THR A 47 24.88 -1.70 -6.10
N ILE A 48 23.95 -2.18 -5.27
CA ILE A 48 23.63 -1.66 -3.95
C ILE A 48 24.24 -2.55 -2.87
N SER A 49 24.75 -1.93 -1.79
CA SER A 49 25.26 -2.67 -0.64
C SER A 49 24.16 -3.49 0.03
N VAL A 50 24.49 -4.71 0.47
CA VAL A 50 23.53 -5.63 1.12
C VAL A 50 22.80 -4.98 2.30
N MET A 51 23.47 -4.11 3.05
CA MET A 51 22.89 -3.37 4.17
C MET A 51 21.83 -2.35 3.70
N SER A 52 22.10 -1.62 2.62
CA SER A 52 21.16 -0.65 2.05
C SER A 52 19.95 -1.36 1.41
N LEU A 53 20.20 -2.45 0.68
CA LEU A 53 19.13 -3.31 0.15
C LEU A 53 18.20 -3.80 1.27
N GLY A 54 18.77 -4.31 2.36
CA GLY A 54 18.00 -4.78 3.52
C GLY A 54 17.12 -3.68 4.11
N PHE A 55 17.62 -2.45 4.22
CA PHE A 55 16.84 -1.32 4.74
C PHE A 55 15.69 -0.93 3.81
N ILE A 56 15.93 -0.90 2.49
CA ILE A 56 14.89 -0.60 1.49
C ILE A 56 13.78 -1.66 1.52
N LEU A 57 14.16 -2.94 1.54
CA LEU A 57 13.21 -4.05 1.62
C LEU A 57 12.40 -4.02 2.91
N LEU A 58 13.02 -3.70 4.04
CA LEU A 58 12.33 -3.54 5.32
C LEU A 58 11.29 -2.42 5.27
N LEU A 59 11.65 -1.27 4.68
CA LEU A 59 10.76 -0.12 4.55
C LEU A 59 9.55 -0.46 3.66
N LEU A 60 9.79 -1.13 2.51
CA LEU A 60 8.75 -1.60 1.61
C LEU A 60 7.83 -2.62 2.29
N ALA A 61 8.40 -3.58 3.01
CA ALA A 61 7.64 -4.59 3.75
C ALA A 61 6.73 -3.96 4.82
N LEU A 62 7.24 -2.97 5.58
CA LEU A 62 6.46 -2.21 6.55
C LEU A 62 5.30 -1.49 5.85
N MET A 63 5.55 -0.87 4.71
CA MET A 63 4.53 -0.12 3.97
C MET A 63 3.44 -1.02 3.39
N ILE A 64 3.81 -2.21 2.89
CA ILE A 64 2.85 -3.26 2.46
C ILE A 64 2.00 -3.70 3.65
N TYR A 65 2.63 -4.03 4.77
CA TYR A 65 1.94 -4.47 5.99
C TYR A 65 0.91 -3.45 6.48
N LEU A 66 1.28 -2.18 6.54
CA LEU A 66 0.39 -1.11 6.97
C LEU A 66 -0.80 -0.95 6.00
N ASN A 67 -0.61 -1.13 4.69
CA ASN A 67 -1.69 -1.08 3.70
C ASN A 67 -2.66 -2.25 3.82
N ILE A 68 -2.15 -3.46 4.08
CA ILE A 68 -2.98 -4.65 4.35
C ILE A 68 -3.78 -4.43 5.64
N GLN A 69 -3.14 -3.96 6.70
CA GLN A 69 -3.81 -3.65 7.98
C GLN A 69 -4.88 -2.57 7.83
N ALA A 70 -4.63 -1.53 7.03
CA ALA A 70 -5.63 -0.51 6.72
C ALA A 70 -6.83 -1.12 5.96
N SER A 71 -6.58 -1.97 4.96
CA SER A 71 -7.65 -2.68 4.22
C SER A 71 -8.52 -3.53 5.16
N LEU A 72 -7.89 -4.32 6.04
CA LEU A 72 -8.60 -5.17 7.01
C LEU A 72 -9.40 -4.35 8.04
N LYS A 73 -8.81 -3.30 8.61
CA LYS A 73 -9.48 -2.47 9.63
C LYS A 73 -10.63 -1.63 9.04
N VAL A 74 -10.54 -1.24 7.78
CA VAL A 74 -11.62 -0.56 7.05
C VAL A 74 -12.77 -1.52 6.75
N LYS A 75 -12.48 -2.77 6.36
CA LYS A 75 -13.50 -3.83 6.19
C LYS A 75 -14.24 -4.12 7.49
N GLN A 76 -13.57 -4.06 8.63
CA GLN A 76 -14.16 -4.32 9.96
C GLN A 76 -14.93 -3.13 10.56
N GLY A 77 -14.97 -1.97 9.89
CA GLY A 77 -15.77 -0.82 10.34
C GLY A 77 -15.30 -0.17 11.66
N ASN A 78 -14.07 -0.44 12.09
CA ASN A 78 -13.51 0.06 13.35
C ASN A 78 -13.18 1.56 13.23
N ARG A 79 -13.54 2.39 14.23
CA ARG A 79 -13.26 3.84 14.25
C ARG A 79 -11.76 4.14 14.11
N GLY A 80 -10.89 3.28 14.67
CA GLY A 80 -9.44 3.38 14.49
C GLY A 80 -8.96 3.12 13.05
N GLY A 81 -9.68 2.28 12.29
CA GLY A 81 -9.41 2.03 10.87
C GLY A 81 -9.68 3.25 9.98
N ARG A 82 -10.59 4.15 10.40
CA ARG A 82 -10.93 5.38 9.67
C ARG A 82 -9.79 6.41 9.74
N THR A 83 -9.15 6.55 10.90
CA THR A 83 -7.98 7.42 11.07
C THR A 83 -6.76 6.82 10.38
N LEU A 84 -6.53 5.51 10.54
CA LEU A 84 -5.42 4.81 9.89
C LEU A 84 -5.52 4.89 8.36
N SER A 85 -6.72 4.69 7.79
CA SER A 85 -6.94 4.80 6.35
C SER A 85 -6.74 6.22 5.82
N ARG A 86 -7.13 7.26 6.58
CA ARG A 86 -6.82 8.66 6.20
C ARG A 86 -5.33 8.94 6.17
N ILE A 87 -4.57 8.49 7.17
CA ILE A 87 -3.12 8.66 7.21
C ILE A 87 -2.48 7.92 6.02
N MET A 88 -2.91 6.68 5.77
CA MET A 88 -2.41 5.91 4.63
C MET A 88 -2.80 6.52 3.28
N ALA A 89 -3.99 7.12 3.15
CA ALA A 89 -4.39 7.84 1.95
C ALA A 89 -3.55 9.11 1.72
N ILE A 90 -3.17 9.84 2.78
CA ILE A 90 -2.24 10.97 2.67
C ILE A 90 -0.85 10.49 2.26
N LEU A 91 -0.36 9.38 2.83
CA LEU A 91 0.92 8.79 2.44
C LEU A 91 0.89 8.28 0.99
N MET A 92 -0.24 7.73 0.52
CA MET A 92 -0.45 7.39 -0.88
C MET A 92 -0.45 8.62 -1.79
N LEU A 93 -1.09 9.72 -1.40
CA LEU A 93 -1.07 10.99 -2.15
C LEU A 93 0.34 11.62 -2.21
N LEU A 94 1.16 11.44 -1.17
CA LEU A 94 2.57 11.84 -1.24
C LEU A 94 3.39 10.90 -2.15
N SER A 95 3.01 9.63 -2.21
CA SER A 95 3.67 8.64 -3.09
C SER A 95 3.28 8.82 -4.56
N PHE A 96 2.06 9.29 -4.83
CA PHE A 96 1.52 9.58 -6.17
C PHE A 96 0.86 10.96 -6.15
N PRO A 97 1.43 12.00 -6.79
CA PRO A 97 2.20 11.93 -8.04
C PRO A 97 3.71 12.17 -7.91
N VAL A 98 4.21 12.51 -6.70
CA VAL A 98 5.63 12.87 -6.52
C VAL A 98 6.54 11.68 -6.84
N GLY A 99 6.19 10.47 -6.41
CA GLY A 99 6.94 9.26 -6.74
C GLY A 99 6.94 8.94 -8.23
N THR A 100 5.86 9.25 -8.96
CA THR A 100 5.79 9.07 -10.42
C THR A 100 6.70 10.05 -11.14
N VAL A 101 6.68 11.33 -10.76
CA VAL A 101 7.57 12.35 -11.35
C VAL A 101 9.04 12.02 -11.06
N LEU A 102 9.37 11.69 -9.80
CA LEU A 102 10.73 11.29 -9.43
C LEU A 102 11.16 10.00 -10.14
N GLY A 103 10.26 9.03 -10.31
CA GLY A 103 10.52 7.79 -11.04
C GLY A 103 10.79 8.03 -12.53
N VAL A 104 10.01 8.91 -13.18
CA VAL A 104 10.25 9.30 -14.59
C VAL A 104 11.60 10.00 -14.72
N ILE A 105 11.94 10.91 -13.80
CA ILE A 105 13.25 11.60 -13.81
C ILE A 105 14.39 10.60 -13.56
N ALA A 106 14.21 9.67 -12.63
CA ALA A 106 15.20 8.63 -12.34
C ALA A 106 15.39 7.70 -13.55
N LEU A 107 14.32 7.27 -14.22
CA LEU A 107 14.40 6.47 -15.46
C LEU A 107 15.04 7.23 -16.61
N TRP A 108 14.78 8.54 -16.73
CA TRP A 108 15.45 9.39 -17.71
C TRP A 108 16.96 9.46 -17.40
N LYS A 109 17.34 9.75 -16.15
CA LYS A 109 18.75 9.82 -15.75
C LYS A 109 19.48 8.46 -15.79
N ALA A 110 18.77 7.36 -15.53
CA ALA A 110 19.28 6.00 -15.64
C ALA A 110 19.33 5.50 -17.10
N SER A 111 18.82 6.28 -18.07
CA SER A 111 18.96 5.95 -19.49
C SER A 111 20.42 6.13 -19.93
N ALA A 112 20.87 5.24 -20.82
CA ALA A 112 22.24 5.22 -21.37
C ALA A 112 22.73 6.56 -21.94
N ARG A 113 21.83 7.50 -22.27
CA ARG A 113 22.18 8.86 -22.73
C ARG A 113 22.74 9.79 -21.66
N GLN A 114 22.43 9.58 -20.37
CA GLN A 114 22.88 10.46 -19.27
C GLN A 114 23.76 9.76 -18.22
N TRP A 115 23.87 8.43 -18.28
CA TRP A 115 24.62 7.66 -17.28
C TRP A 115 26.15 7.86 -17.35
N GLN A 116 26.69 8.23 -18.51
CA GLN A 116 28.15 8.39 -18.75
C GLN A 116 28.58 9.81 -19.12
N GLN A 117 27.72 10.82 -18.93
CA GLN A 117 28.09 12.23 -19.14
C GLN A 117 28.39 12.93 -17.82
#